data_AF-A0A3G2EIT6-F1
#
_entry.id   AF-A0A3G2EIT6-F1
#
_cell.length_a   1.000
_cell.length_b   1.000
_cell.length_c   1.000
_cell.angle_alpha   90.00
_cell.angle_beta   90.00
_cell.angle_gamma   90.00
#
_symmetry.space_group_name_H-M   'P 1'
#
loop_
_entity.id
_entity.type
_entity.pdbx_description
1 polymer ?
#
loop_
_entity_poly.entity_id
_entity_poly.type
_entity_poly.pdbx_seq_one_letter_code
_entity_poly.pdbx_strand_id
1 'polypeptide(L)'
;MKNDASTRPPASQAPARLSKGDFVTALRKQLQEEGKAGKSSVDVRAATLHTDVGVYPARGHSMPTCCTVMYEEMQPGDEILLTPSGGKGPTLLVRYKLPR
;
A
#
# COMPACT_ATOMS: atom_id res chain seq x y z
N MET A 1 -13.88 -45.11 2.06
CA MET A 1 -12.48 -44.67 1.84
C MET A 1 -12.52 -43.19 1.46
N LYS A 2 -12.16 -42.24 2.32
CA LYS A 2 -10.80 -41.71 2.57
C LYS A 2 -10.01 -41.51 1.26
N ASN A 3 -9.74 -40.25 0.90
CA ASN A 3 -8.36 -39.75 0.93
C ASN A 3 -8.31 -38.21 0.95
N ASP A 4 -7.79 -37.73 2.07
CA ASP A 4 -7.24 -36.41 2.34
C ASP A 4 -5.87 -36.31 1.65
N ALA A 5 -5.59 -35.18 0.99
CA ALA A 5 -4.27 -34.70 0.57
C ALA A 5 -4.50 -33.26 0.10
N SER A 6 -4.44 -32.24 0.95
CA SER A 6 -3.22 -31.69 1.56
C SER A 6 -2.15 -31.34 0.53
N THR A 7 -1.61 -30.13 0.71
CA THR A 7 -0.40 -29.57 0.10
C THR A 7 -0.43 -29.22 -1.39
N ARG A 8 -0.57 -27.92 -1.65
CA ARG A 8 0.13 -27.27 -2.76
C ARG A 8 1.14 -26.26 -2.18
N PRO A 9 2.43 -26.58 -2.02
CA PRO A 9 3.49 -25.60 -2.22
C PRO A 9 3.79 -25.58 -3.74
N PRO A 10 3.94 -24.40 -4.36
CA PRO A 10 5.27 -23.77 -4.38
C PRO A 10 5.16 -22.22 -4.31
N ALA A 11 6.14 -21.49 -3.81
CA ALA A 11 7.41 -21.35 -4.49
C ALA A 11 8.48 -20.81 -3.55
N SER A 12 9.62 -21.49 -3.53
CA SER A 12 10.92 -20.89 -3.28
C SER A 12 11.08 -19.66 -4.18
N GLN A 13 11.12 -18.46 -3.61
CA GLN A 13 11.39 -17.26 -4.40
C GLN A 13 12.39 -16.37 -3.66
N ALA A 14 13.46 -16.04 -4.39
CA ALA A 14 14.29 -14.85 -4.20
C ALA A 14 13.43 -13.64 -3.77
N PRO A 15 13.96 -12.65 -3.01
CA PRO A 15 13.16 -11.66 -2.30
C PRO A 15 12.09 -11.07 -3.23
N ALA A 16 10.83 -11.42 -2.93
CA ALA A 16 9.70 -11.20 -3.81
C ALA A 16 9.54 -9.70 -4.11
N ARG A 17 9.37 -9.35 -5.39
CA ARG A 17 8.96 -7.99 -5.77
C ARG A 17 7.67 -7.65 -5.04
N LEU A 18 7.64 -6.52 -4.33
CA LEU A 18 6.42 -6.01 -3.70
C LEU A 18 5.32 -5.85 -4.74
N SER A 19 4.16 -6.47 -4.49
CA SER A 19 3.02 -6.53 -5.39
C SER A 19 2.00 -5.43 -5.10
N LYS A 20 1.08 -5.19 -6.04
CA LYS A 20 -0.05 -4.27 -5.85
C LYS A 20 -0.88 -4.64 -4.61
N GLY A 21 -1.11 -5.93 -4.39
CA GLY A 21 -1.91 -6.43 -3.26
C GLY A 21 -1.29 -6.11 -1.90
N ASP A 22 0.04 -6.13 -1.81
CA ASP A 22 0.76 -5.79 -0.58
C ASP A 22 0.54 -4.31 -0.21
N PHE A 23 0.66 -3.41 -1.20
CA PHE A 23 0.39 -1.97 -0.99
C PHE A 23 -1.07 -1.69 -0.65
N VAL A 24 -2.03 -2.34 -1.32
CA VAL A 24 -3.46 -2.18 -1.01
C VAL A 24 -3.75 -2.61 0.42
N THR A 25 -3.20 -3.75 0.84
CA THR A 25 -3.40 -4.30 2.18
C THR A 25 -2.83 -3.36 3.24
N ALA A 26 -1.59 -2.90 3.07
CA ALA A 26 -0.95 -1.99 4.01
C ALA A 26 -1.66 -0.64 4.10
N LEU A 27 -2.02 -0.05 2.96
CA LEU A 27 -2.75 1.22 2.93
C LEU A 27 -4.09 1.08 3.67
N ARG A 28 -4.90 0.08 3.31
CA ARG A 28 -6.21 -0.13 3.96
C ARG A 28 -6.08 -0.40 5.45
N LYS A 29 -5.07 -1.16 5.86
CA LYS A 29 -4.80 -1.41 7.28
C LYS A 29 -4.54 -0.09 8.02
N GLN A 30 -3.63 0.74 7.51
CA GLN A 30 -3.32 2.04 8.11
C GLN A 30 -4.56 2.93 8.21
N LEU A 31 -5.36 3.02 7.14
CA LEU A 31 -6.59 3.83 7.14
C LEU A 31 -7.62 3.32 8.16
N GLN A 32 -7.77 2.00 8.30
CA GLN A 32 -8.66 1.40 9.28
C GLN A 32 -8.18 1.60 10.73
N GLU A 33 -6.88 1.50 10.99
CA GLU A 33 -6.31 1.75 12.31
C GLU A 33 -6.52 3.22 12.74
N GLU A 34 -6.28 4.15 11.82
CA GLU A 34 -6.46 5.59 12.07
C GLU A 34 -7.94 5.97 12.21
N GLY A 35 -8.83 5.30 11.45
CA GLY A 35 -10.27 5.47 11.57
C GLY A 35 -10.80 4.97 12.91
N LYS A 36 -10.29 3.82 13.39
CA LYS A 36 -10.60 3.30 14.73
C LYS A 36 -10.07 4.19 15.85
N ALA A 37 -8.97 4.90 15.61
CA ALA A 37 -8.44 5.91 16.52
C ALA A 37 -9.27 7.21 16.56
N GLY A 38 -10.35 7.32 15.77
CA GLY A 38 -11.24 8.47 15.74
C GLY A 38 -10.69 9.66 14.94
N LYS A 39 -9.68 9.45 14.09
CA LYS A 39 -9.16 10.50 13.21
C LYS A 39 -10.16 10.76 12.07
N SER A 40 -10.31 12.02 11.69
CA SER A 40 -11.14 12.44 10.55
C SER A 40 -10.41 12.35 9.20
N SER A 41 -9.09 12.28 9.24
CA SER A 41 -8.25 12.07 8.05
C SER A 41 -6.86 11.58 8.44
N VAL A 42 -6.15 11.01 7.48
CA VAL A 42 -4.76 10.58 7.61
C VAL A 42 -3.97 10.91 6.36
N ASP A 43 -2.75 11.41 6.57
CA ASP A 43 -1.83 11.75 5.50
C ASP A 43 -0.87 10.60 5.26
N VAL A 44 -0.94 9.99 4.09
CA VAL A 44 -0.08 8.85 3.72
C VAL A 44 0.90 9.29 2.65
N ARG A 45 2.19 9.11 2.94
CA ARG A 45 3.29 9.38 2.01
C ARG A 45 3.73 8.10 1.31
N ALA A 46 3.94 8.14 0.00
CA ALA A 46 4.33 6.97 -0.79
C ALA A 46 5.65 6.34 -0.31
N ALA A 47 6.63 7.14 0.10
CA ALA A 47 7.87 6.65 0.69
C ALA A 47 7.65 5.83 1.97
N THR A 48 6.79 6.32 2.86
CA THR A 48 6.48 5.66 4.13
C THR A 48 5.72 4.36 3.89
N LEU A 49 4.64 4.42 3.11
CA LEU A 49 3.87 3.23 2.74
C LEU A 49 4.74 2.16 2.07
N HIS A 50 5.67 2.57 1.20
CA HIS A 50 6.58 1.63 0.56
C HIS A 50 7.60 1.01 1.50
N THR A 51 8.03 1.75 2.53
CA THR A 51 8.94 1.26 3.57
C THR A 51 8.21 0.34 4.54
N ASP A 52 6.94 0.60 4.84
CA ASP A 52 6.12 -0.25 5.72
C ASP A 52 5.81 -1.60 5.08
N VAL A 53 5.67 -1.63 3.75
CA VAL A 53 5.40 -2.85 2.97
C VAL A 53 6.68 -3.67 2.73
N GLY A 54 7.87 -3.06 2.74
CA GLY A 54 9.12 -3.79 2.50
C GLY A 54 10.38 -3.12 3.04
N VAL A 55 11.40 -3.94 3.32
CA VAL A 55 12.68 -3.50 3.87
C VAL A 55 13.35 -2.47 2.94
N TYR A 56 13.53 -1.23 3.40
CA TYR A 56 14.20 -0.20 2.63
C TYR A 56 15.74 -0.37 2.64
N PRO A 57 16.43 -0.14 1.49
CA PRO A 57 15.86 0.05 0.17
C PRO A 57 15.48 -1.31 -0.43
N ALA A 58 14.19 -1.52 -0.66
CA ALA A 58 13.74 -2.71 -1.38
C ALA A 58 14.29 -2.58 -2.80
N ARG A 59 15.12 -3.52 -3.22
CA ARG A 59 15.61 -3.59 -4.61
C ARG A 59 14.41 -3.84 -5.52
N GLY A 60 13.79 -2.78 -6.05
CA GLY A 60 12.68 -2.91 -6.99
C GLY A 60 11.99 -1.60 -7.33
N HIS A 61 11.66 -1.45 -8.62
CA HIS A 61 10.87 -0.36 -9.19
C HIS A 61 9.37 -0.43 -8.80
N SER A 62 9.05 -0.74 -7.53
CA SER A 62 7.65 -0.87 -7.07
C SER A 62 7.03 0.47 -6.65
N MET A 63 7.80 1.56 -6.65
CA MET A 63 7.31 2.90 -6.35
C MET A 63 6.17 3.37 -7.27
N PRO A 64 6.21 3.19 -8.61
CA PRO A 64 5.08 3.53 -9.48
C PRO A 64 3.83 2.71 -9.15
N THR A 65 3.98 1.45 -8.73
CA THR A 65 2.87 0.59 -8.28
C THR A 65 2.27 1.13 -7.00
N CYS A 66 3.10 1.47 -6.00
CA CYS A 66 2.67 2.11 -4.75
C CYS A 66 1.86 3.39 -5.03
N CYS A 67 2.38 4.29 -5.86
CA CYS A 67 1.68 5.53 -6.21
C CYS A 67 0.36 5.26 -6.93
N THR A 68 0.34 4.27 -7.83
CA THR A 68 -0.90 3.88 -8.54
C THR A 68 -1.96 3.38 -7.58
N VAL A 69 -1.58 2.54 -6.61
CA VAL A 69 -2.49 2.07 -5.56
C VAL A 69 -3.03 3.22 -4.73
N MET A 70 -2.18 4.18 -4.35
CA MET A 70 -2.64 5.35 -3.61
C MET A 70 -3.70 6.12 -4.39
N TYR A 71 -3.47 6.39 -5.68
CA TYR A 71 -4.46 7.07 -6.52
C TYR A 71 -5.76 6.29 -6.70
N GLU A 72 -5.67 4.97 -6.93
CA GLU A 72 -6.85 4.13 -7.14
C GLU A 72 -7.68 3.93 -5.86
N GLU A 73 -7.06 3.99 -4.68
CA GLU A 73 -7.75 3.86 -3.39
C GLU A 73 -8.34 5.18 -2.88
N MET A 74 -8.17 6.29 -3.62
CA MET A 74 -8.82 7.55 -3.31
C MET A 74 -10.33 7.47 -3.52
N GLN A 75 -11.07 8.09 -2.61
CA GLN A 75 -12.51 8.27 -2.63
C GLN A 75 -12.88 9.77 -2.72
N PRO A 76 -14.13 10.12 -3.05
CA PRO A 76 -14.58 11.51 -3.01
C PRO A 76 -14.34 12.14 -1.64
N GLY A 77 -13.62 13.27 -1.61
CA GLY A 77 -13.24 13.98 -0.40
C GLY A 77 -11.77 13.79 0.00
N ASP A 78 -11.07 12.80 -0.59
CA ASP A 78 -9.62 12.65 -0.44
C ASP A 78 -8.88 13.72 -1.26
N GLU A 79 -7.72 14.13 -0.76
CA GLU A 79 -6.97 15.26 -1.29
C GLU A 79 -5.51 14.88 -1.55
N ILE A 80 -4.97 15.22 -2.73
CA ILE A 80 -3.54 15.08 -2.99
C ILE A 80 -2.85 16.35 -2.49
N LEU A 81 -2.08 16.23 -1.41
CA LEU A 81 -1.40 17.35 -0.76
C LEU A 81 -0.07 17.69 -1.45
N LEU A 82 0.64 16.68 -1.95
CA LEU A 82 1.93 16.86 -2.63
C LEU A 82 2.07 15.84 -3.75
N THR A 83 2.46 16.30 -4.93
CA THR A 83 2.72 15.44 -6.09
C THR A 83 4.12 15.68 -6.63
N PRO A 84 4.93 14.65 -6.92
CA PRO A 84 6.22 14.82 -7.57
C PRO A 84 6.10 15.35 -9.00
N SER A 85 7.15 16.00 -9.50
CA SER A 85 7.30 16.35 -10.92
C SER A 85 7.30 15.07 -11.76
N GLY A 86 6.16 14.72 -12.35
CA GLY A 86 5.93 13.46 -13.06
C GLY A 86 4.82 12.58 -12.49
N GLY A 87 4.14 13.00 -11.41
CA GLY A 87 2.93 12.36 -10.91
C GLY A 87 3.14 11.11 -10.05
N LYS A 88 4.23 10.34 -10.24
CA LYS A 88 4.54 9.15 -9.42
C LYS A 88 5.93 9.27 -8.82
N GLY A 89 6.04 9.04 -7.51
CA GLY A 89 7.32 9.11 -6.79
C GLY A 89 7.14 9.11 -5.27
N PRO A 90 8.26 8.99 -4.53
CA PRO A 90 8.27 8.83 -3.07
C PRO A 90 7.69 10.04 -2.31
N THR A 91 7.70 11.22 -2.92
CA THR A 91 7.18 12.45 -2.32
C THR A 91 5.67 12.62 -2.46
N LEU A 92 4.98 11.71 -3.17
CA LEU A 92 3.53 11.72 -3.25
C LEU A 92 2.92 11.64 -1.84
N LEU A 93 2.06 12.59 -1.51
CA LEU A 93 1.34 12.68 -0.25
C LEU A 93 -0.15 12.83 -0.53
N VAL A 94 -0.93 11.89 -0.03
CA VAL A 94 -2.40 11.89 -0.17
C VAL A 94 -3.01 11.90 1.23
N ARG A 95 -3.96 12.80 1.44
CA ARG A 95 -4.82 12.86 2.61
C ARG A 95 -6.09 12.07 2.33
N TYR A 96 -6.29 10.99 3.06
CA TYR A 96 -7.50 10.20 3.02
C TYR A 96 -8.45 10.64 4.14
N LYS A 97 -9.73 10.85 3.82
CA LYS A 97 -10.79 11.10 4.79
C LYS A 97 -11.23 9.79 5.43
N LEU A 98 -11.63 9.90 6.69
CA LEU A 98 -12.07 8.81 7.53
C LEU A 98 -13.37 9.22 8.27
N PRO A 99 -14.23 8.27 8.68
CA PRO A 99 -14.14 6.83 8.43
C PRO A 99 -14.59 6.43 7.01
N ARG A 100 -14.13 5.27 6.53
CA ARG A 100 -14.48 4.69 5.22
C ARG A 100 -14.67 3.18 5.29
#